data_AF-A0A8T5PWE1-F1
#
_entry.id   AF-A0A8T5PWE1-F1
#
_cell.length_a   1.000
_cell.length_b   1.000
_cell.length_c   1.000
_cell.angle_alpha   90.00
_cell.angle_beta   90.00
_cell.angle_gamma   90.00
#
_symmetry.space_group_name_H-M   'P 1'
#
loop_
_entity.id
_entity.type
_entity.pdbx_description
1 polymer ?
#
loop_
_entity_poly.entity_id
_entity_poly.type
_entity_poly.pdbx_seq_one_letter_code
_entity_poly.pdbx_strand_id
1 'polypeptide(L)'
;MDYTPILGQIALNNSTNATISGLSFVKEYVFSLPVLIRQGDVAATIIALIVFFILLVIVNKLSTFLLAIIRRTIILAITMLILYAYVPVFLDKIAVEGFTIQNIVIGIVGGLLCLFAFLLAIRSLLKDTKQAIILRREEPAEVIQETSIEQPAAFESFSQFAHDKSIHQLLIYTTVAQFGVFSSVTLAAPNIKVGITMLTVFFLASLVFIKQSYKQYKIGLVHLAVAFGVGVGLSLLLGVFWSDQKLSQLLSLDYFKSDSLVALITGMAVSLFAGSKN
;
A
#
# COMPACT_ATOMS: atom_id res chain seq x y z
N MET A 1 41.66 -39.15 -37.32
CA MET A 1 41.33 -37.72 -37.48
C MET A 1 39.91 -37.55 -36.98
N ASP A 2 39.78 -37.16 -35.71
CA ASP A 2 38.48 -36.93 -35.07
C ASP A 2 37.93 -35.57 -35.46
N TYR A 3 36.80 -35.56 -36.17
CA TYR A 3 36.00 -34.38 -36.41
C TYR A 3 34.95 -34.27 -35.30
N THR A 4 35.24 -33.50 -34.26
CA THR A 4 34.22 -33.07 -33.29
C THR A 4 33.46 -31.85 -33.82
N PRO A 5 32.15 -31.73 -33.54
CA PRO A 5 31.29 -30.74 -34.18
C PRO A 5 31.42 -29.36 -33.53
N ILE A 6 32.03 -28.42 -34.27
CA ILE A 6 32.21 -27.00 -33.91
C ILE A 6 30.86 -26.24 -33.82
N LEU A 7 29.78 -26.83 -34.32
CA LEU A 7 28.45 -26.20 -34.38
C LEU A 7 27.74 -26.12 -33.01
N GLY A 8 28.13 -26.93 -32.02
CA GLY A 8 27.51 -26.92 -30.68
C GLY A 8 27.93 -25.74 -29.80
N GLN A 9 29.17 -25.23 -29.96
CA GLN A 9 29.70 -24.13 -29.13
C GLN A 9 29.24 -22.74 -29.58
N ILE A 10 28.93 -22.56 -30.87
CA ILE A 10 28.50 -21.27 -31.42
C ILE A 10 27.07 -20.93 -30.98
N ALA A 11 26.20 -21.93 -30.84
CA ALA A 11 24.81 -21.74 -30.42
C ALA A 11 24.67 -21.35 -28.93
N LEU A 12 25.56 -21.86 -28.06
CA LEU A 12 25.56 -21.53 -26.63
C LEU A 12 26.06 -20.11 -26.37
N ASN A 13 27.12 -19.66 -27.06
CA ASN A 13 27.68 -18.32 -26.87
C ASN A 13 26.77 -17.17 -27.36
N ASN A 14 25.91 -17.39 -28.35
CA ASN A 14 24.96 -16.37 -28.79
C ASN A 14 23.80 -16.16 -27.81
N SER A 15 23.41 -17.19 -27.05
CA SER A 15 22.29 -17.10 -26.10
C SER A 15 22.63 -16.27 -24.86
N THR A 16 23.87 -16.39 -24.36
CA THR A 16 24.40 -15.62 -23.22
C THR A 16 24.59 -14.15 -23.57
N ASN A 17 25.05 -13.83 -24.79
CA ASN A 17 25.24 -12.44 -25.22
C ASN A 17 23.92 -11.69 -25.44
N ALA A 18 22.89 -12.38 -25.94
CA ALA A 18 21.55 -11.79 -26.13
C ALA A 18 20.85 -11.45 -24.80
N THR A 19 21.00 -12.31 -23.77
CA THR A 19 20.40 -12.07 -22.45
C THR A 19 21.12 -10.97 -21.68
N ILE A 20 22.45 -10.89 -21.78
CA ILE A 20 23.26 -9.82 -21.15
C ILE A 20 22.95 -8.46 -21.81
N SER A 21 22.79 -8.43 -23.14
CA SER A 21 22.46 -7.21 -23.90
C SER A 21 21.04 -6.71 -23.64
N GLY A 22 20.08 -7.62 -23.44
CA GLY A 22 18.71 -7.25 -23.07
C GLY A 22 18.62 -6.65 -21.67
N LEU A 23 19.36 -7.21 -20.70
CA LEU A 23 19.36 -6.72 -19.32
C LEU A 23 20.03 -5.35 -19.20
N SER A 24 21.12 -5.10 -19.95
CA SER A 24 21.77 -3.79 -19.99
C SER A 24 20.88 -2.74 -20.65
N PHE A 25 20.20 -3.07 -21.75
CA PHE A 25 19.23 -2.19 -22.40
C PHE A 25 18.08 -1.81 -21.47
N VAL A 26 17.47 -2.79 -20.79
CA VAL A 26 16.38 -2.53 -19.83
C VAL A 26 16.86 -1.65 -18.68
N LYS A 27 18.07 -1.90 -18.15
CA LYS A 27 18.65 -1.10 -17.08
C LYS A 27 18.85 0.35 -17.53
N GLU A 28 19.50 0.58 -18.67
CA GLU A 28 19.72 1.92 -19.23
C GLU A 28 18.41 2.64 -19.56
N TYR A 29 17.42 1.92 -20.08
CA TYR A 29 16.10 2.47 -20.35
C TYR A 29 15.38 2.90 -19.06
N VAL A 30 15.40 2.06 -18.01
CA VAL A 30 14.80 2.38 -16.70
C VAL A 30 15.46 3.60 -16.06
N PHE A 31 16.79 3.74 -16.14
CA PHE A 31 17.49 4.91 -15.61
C PHE A 31 17.25 6.19 -16.42
N SER A 32 16.95 6.07 -17.71
CA SER A 32 16.61 7.23 -18.57
C SER A 32 15.14 7.61 -18.53
N LEU A 33 14.25 6.77 -17.97
CA LEU A 33 12.82 7.06 -17.81
C LEU A 33 12.53 8.45 -17.21
N PRO A 34 13.15 8.89 -16.10
CA PRO A 34 12.86 10.21 -15.53
C PRO A 34 13.15 11.36 -16.51
N VAL A 35 14.19 11.22 -17.33
CA VAL A 35 14.58 12.22 -18.33
C VAL A 35 13.60 12.20 -19.50
N LEU A 36 13.27 11.02 -20.02
CA LEU A 36 12.31 10.83 -21.11
C LEU A 36 10.90 11.32 -20.74
N ILE A 37 10.48 11.08 -19.49
CA ILE A 37 9.21 11.60 -18.96
C ILE A 37 9.26 13.13 -18.92
N ARG A 38 10.34 13.76 -18.42
CA ARG A 38 10.45 15.23 -18.43
C ARG A 38 10.43 15.82 -19.83
N GLN A 39 10.94 15.09 -20.83
CA GLN A 39 10.91 15.48 -22.23
C GLN A 39 9.53 15.29 -22.89
N GLY A 40 8.58 14.66 -22.19
CA GLY A 40 7.22 14.49 -22.69
C GLY A 40 7.01 13.24 -23.56
N ASP A 41 7.91 12.26 -23.48
CA ASP A 41 7.77 10.98 -24.18
C ASP A 41 6.59 10.18 -23.62
N VAL A 42 5.61 9.92 -24.48
CA VAL A 42 4.37 9.22 -24.13
C VAL A 42 4.64 7.73 -23.83
N ALA A 43 5.55 7.09 -24.55
CA ALA A 43 5.89 5.68 -24.33
C ALA A 43 6.60 5.49 -22.98
N ALA A 44 7.56 6.37 -22.67
CA ALA A 44 8.23 6.36 -21.36
C ALA A 44 7.24 6.58 -20.21
N THR A 45 6.25 7.46 -20.40
CA THR A 45 5.19 7.70 -19.40
C THR A 45 4.34 6.44 -19.19
N ILE A 46 3.90 5.78 -20.26
CA ILE A 46 3.10 4.54 -20.17
C ILE A 46 3.88 3.46 -19.43
N ILE A 47 5.16 3.27 -19.77
CA ILE A 47 6.02 2.28 -19.12
C ILE A 47 6.20 2.61 -17.64
N ALA A 48 6.43 3.88 -17.31
CA ALA A 48 6.54 4.32 -15.91
C ALA A 48 5.25 4.11 -15.12
N LEU A 49 4.08 4.34 -15.72
CA LEU A 49 2.78 4.05 -15.10
C LEU A 49 2.58 2.57 -14.82
N ILE A 50 2.95 1.70 -15.77
CA ILE A 50 2.89 0.24 -15.57
C ILE A 50 3.81 -0.19 -14.43
N VAL A 51 5.06 0.30 -14.42
CA VAL A 51 6.03 0.01 -13.36
C VAL A 51 5.52 0.53 -12.01
N PHE A 52 5.00 1.75 -11.97
CA PHE A 52 4.40 2.34 -10.76
C PHE A 52 3.25 1.49 -10.23
N PHE A 53 2.36 1.02 -11.11
CA PHE A 53 1.24 0.16 -10.72
C PHE A 53 1.71 -1.20 -10.18
N ILE A 54 2.70 -1.83 -10.83
CA ILE A 54 3.33 -3.06 -10.34
C ILE A 54 3.95 -2.82 -8.96
N LEU A 55 4.65 -1.69 -8.78
CA LEU A 55 5.28 -1.31 -7.52
C LEU A 55 4.23 -1.08 -6.44
N LEU A 56 3.08 -0.46 -6.76
CA LEU A 56 1.95 -0.30 -5.86
C LEU A 56 1.38 -1.66 -5.42
N VAL A 57 1.23 -2.61 -6.35
CA VAL A 57 0.80 -3.99 -6.03
C VAL A 57 1.81 -4.68 -5.12
N ILE A 58 3.11 -4.51 -5.38
CA ILE A 58 4.19 -5.05 -4.52
C ILE A 58 4.14 -4.43 -3.13
N VAL A 59 4.00 -3.10 -3.03
CA VAL A 59 3.88 -2.38 -1.76
C VAL A 59 2.65 -2.84 -0.99
N ASN A 60 1.50 -3.04 -1.65
CA ASN A 60 0.30 -3.57 -1.01
C ASN A 60 0.54 -4.98 -0.42
N LYS A 61 1.22 -5.84 -1.18
CA LYS A 61 1.60 -7.18 -0.71
C LYS A 61 2.61 -7.12 0.44
N LEU A 62 3.56 -6.20 0.37
CA LEU A 62 4.57 -5.96 1.40
C LEU A 62 3.95 -5.38 2.66
N SER A 63 2.95 -4.50 2.56
CA SER A 63 2.24 -3.94 3.71
C SER A 63 1.50 -5.03 4.48
N THR A 64 0.94 -6.01 3.77
CA THR A 64 0.33 -7.20 4.40
C THR A 64 1.38 -8.07 5.11
N PHE A 65 2.56 -8.22 4.50
CA PHE A 65 3.69 -8.94 5.11
C PHE A 65 4.28 -8.21 6.32
N LEU A 66 4.37 -6.87 6.25
CA LEU A 66 4.86 -6.00 7.31
C LEU A 66 3.94 -6.07 8.54
N LEU A 67 2.63 -5.95 8.34
CA LEU A 67 1.63 -6.12 9.41
C LEU A 67 1.74 -7.51 10.07
N ALA A 68 1.94 -8.55 9.26
CA ALA A 68 2.17 -9.91 9.78
C ALA A 68 3.47 -10.00 10.60
N ILE A 69 4.55 -9.35 10.16
CA ILE A 69 5.81 -9.30 10.90
C ILE A 69 5.68 -8.51 12.20
N ILE A 70 5.05 -7.32 12.17
CA ILE A 70 4.89 -6.45 13.35
C ILE A 70 4.09 -7.17 14.44
N ARG A 71 2.95 -7.78 14.10
CA ARG A 71 2.16 -8.56 15.07
C ARG A 71 2.98 -9.72 15.66
N ARG A 72 3.79 -10.37 14.83
CA ARG A 72 4.64 -11.51 15.19
C ARG A 72 5.85 -11.13 16.06
N THR A 73 6.44 -9.95 15.87
CA THR A 73 7.55 -9.45 16.68
C THR A 73 7.07 -8.90 18.03
N ILE A 74 5.90 -8.26 18.09
CA ILE A 74 5.34 -7.73 19.35
C ILE A 74 5.06 -8.84 20.37
N ILE A 75 4.40 -9.93 19.97
CA ILE A 75 4.08 -11.04 20.90
C ILE A 75 5.36 -11.69 21.43
N LEU A 76 6.37 -11.85 20.58
CA LEU A 76 7.66 -12.41 20.96
C LEU A 76 8.42 -11.46 21.89
N ALA A 77 8.40 -10.15 21.62
CA ALA A 77 9.01 -9.13 22.47
C ALA A 77 8.36 -9.08 23.86
N ILE A 78 7.02 -9.09 23.94
CA ILE A 78 6.29 -9.11 25.22
C ILE A 78 6.65 -10.37 26.02
N THR A 79 6.65 -11.54 25.38
CA THR A 79 6.98 -12.80 26.05
C THR A 79 8.43 -12.81 26.57
N MET A 80 9.37 -12.27 25.79
CA MET A 80 10.76 -12.15 26.20
C MET A 80 10.95 -11.15 27.34
N LEU A 81 10.18 -10.04 27.34
CA LEU A 81 10.17 -9.06 28.41
C LEU A 81 9.63 -9.64 29.73
N ILE A 82 8.55 -10.41 29.67
CA ILE A 82 7.99 -11.11 30.85
C ILE A 82 9.02 -12.07 31.43
N LEU A 83 9.69 -12.86 30.57
CA LEU A 83 10.73 -13.78 31.02
C LEU A 83 11.91 -13.03 31.65
N TYR A 84 12.35 -11.93 31.03
CA TYR A 84 13.43 -11.09 31.55
C TYR A 84 13.08 -10.48 32.91
N ALA A 85 11.85 -10.03 33.12
CA ALA A 85 11.39 -9.48 34.40
C ALA A 85 11.18 -10.55 35.48
N TYR A 86 10.77 -11.75 35.09
CA TYR A 86 10.48 -12.86 36.01
C TYR A 86 11.75 -13.43 36.67
N VAL A 87 12.81 -13.65 35.89
CA VAL A 87 14.06 -14.26 36.37
C VAL A 87 14.69 -13.52 37.56
N PRO A 88 14.92 -12.19 37.54
CA PRO A 88 15.53 -11.48 38.66
C PRO A 88 14.65 -11.51 39.91
N VAL A 89 13.33 -11.29 39.76
CA VAL A 89 12.38 -11.35 40.89
C VAL A 89 12.40 -12.72 41.56
N PHE A 90 12.52 -13.79 40.77
CA PHE A 90 12.64 -15.14 41.29
C PHE A 90 13.97 -15.39 42.01
N LEU A 91 15.09 -14.93 41.43
CA LEU A 91 16.41 -15.06 42.05
C LEU A 91 16.51 -14.27 43.36
N ASP A 92 15.99 -13.04 43.39
CA ASP A 92 15.94 -12.20 44.60
C ASP A 92 15.12 -12.87 45.69
N LYS A 93 13.98 -13.47 45.33
CA LYS A 93 13.14 -14.20 46.28
C LYS A 93 13.83 -15.43 46.87
N ILE A 94 14.57 -16.19 46.05
CA ILE A 94 15.41 -17.30 46.53
C ILE A 94 16.53 -16.78 47.43
N ALA A 95 17.16 -15.65 47.10
CA ALA A 95 18.27 -15.10 47.86
C ALA A 95 17.85 -14.63 49.26
N VAL A 96 16.65 -14.06 49.40
CA VAL A 96 16.13 -13.53 50.68
C VAL A 96 15.47 -14.60 51.53
N GLU A 97 14.58 -15.42 50.95
CA GLU A 97 13.77 -16.38 51.70
C GLU A 97 14.39 -17.79 51.73
N GLY A 98 15.45 -18.03 50.97
CA GLY A 98 16.11 -19.32 50.82
C GLY A 98 15.32 -20.31 49.95
N PHE A 99 15.92 -21.49 49.73
CA PHE A 99 15.30 -22.60 49.00
C PHE A 99 14.26 -23.31 49.86
N THR A 100 13.11 -22.68 50.07
CA THR A 100 11.94 -23.30 50.69
C THR A 100 11.12 -24.08 49.65
N ILE A 101 10.41 -25.13 50.08
CA ILE A 101 9.55 -25.95 49.21
C ILE A 101 8.54 -25.07 48.46
N GLN A 102 7.99 -24.05 49.14
CA GLN A 102 7.04 -23.11 48.56
C GLN A 102 7.66 -22.30 47.41
N ASN A 103 8.87 -21.77 47.58
CA ASN A 103 9.54 -20.97 46.55
C ASN A 103 9.99 -21.82 45.36
N ILE A 104 10.41 -23.06 45.59
CA ILE A 104 10.73 -24.01 44.53
C ILE A 104 9.49 -24.33 43.69
N VAL A 105 8.34 -24.59 44.33
CA VAL A 105 7.08 -24.88 43.62
C VAL A 105 6.63 -23.67 42.78
N ILE A 106 6.64 -22.46 43.35
CA ILE A 106 6.28 -21.24 42.61
C ILE A 106 7.25 -21.00 41.43
N GLY A 107 8.54 -21.24 41.64
CA GLY A 107 9.57 -21.13 40.62
C GLY A 107 9.38 -22.06 39.44
N ILE A 108 9.12 -23.34 39.73
CA ILE A 108 8.90 -24.37 38.71
C ILE A 108 7.61 -24.10 37.95
N VAL A 109 6.52 -23.77 38.65
CA VAL A 109 5.22 -23.48 38.02
C VAL A 109 5.32 -22.23 37.13
N GLY A 110 5.92 -21.14 37.62
CA GLY A 110 6.12 -19.93 36.84
C GLY A 110 7.05 -20.13 35.65
N GLY A 111 8.11 -20.92 35.82
CA GLY A 111 9.02 -21.30 34.74
C GLY A 111 8.34 -22.13 33.65
N LEU A 112 7.52 -23.12 34.03
CA LEU A 112 6.75 -23.93 33.09
C LEU A 112 5.71 -23.10 32.32
N LEU A 113 5.04 -22.15 32.99
CA LEU A 113 4.11 -21.22 32.32
C LEU A 113 4.82 -20.31 31.32
N CYS A 114 5.99 -19.77 31.66
CA CYS A 114 6.79 -18.96 30.74
C CYS A 114 7.28 -19.79 29.54
N LEU A 115 7.74 -21.02 29.79
CA LEU A 115 8.18 -21.93 28.73
C LEU A 115 7.00 -22.32 27.82
N PHE A 116 5.81 -22.53 28.37
CA PHE A 116 4.60 -22.79 27.59
C PHE A 116 4.19 -21.57 26.75
N ALA A 117 4.21 -20.37 27.33
CA ALA A 117 3.94 -19.12 26.59
C ALA A 117 4.94 -18.89 25.45
N PHE A 118 6.23 -19.18 25.70
CA PHE A 118 7.28 -19.11 24.70
C PHE A 118 7.08 -20.13 23.57
N LEU A 119 6.71 -21.38 23.90
CA LEU A 119 6.38 -22.41 22.90
C LEU A 119 5.12 -22.06 22.09
N LEU A 120 4.12 -21.41 22.70
CA LEU A 120 2.95 -20.88 22.00
C LEU A 120 3.32 -19.73 21.06
N ALA A 121 4.18 -18.82 21.50
CA ALA A 121 4.69 -17.74 20.65
C ALA A 121 5.45 -18.31 19.44
N ILE A 122 6.28 -19.35 19.63
CA ILE A 122 6.98 -20.05 18.53
C ILE A 122 6.03 -20.88 17.66
N ARG A 123 4.98 -21.49 18.22
CA ARG A 123 4.00 -22.23 17.40
C ARG A 123 3.14 -21.28 16.57
N SER A 124 2.71 -20.15 17.13
CA SER A 124 2.05 -19.07 16.38
C SER A 124 2.98 -18.53 15.28
N LEU A 125 4.28 -18.39 15.56
CA LEU A 125 5.33 -18.05 14.60
C LEU A 125 5.34 -18.97 13.35
N LEU A 126 4.99 -20.26 13.54
CA LEU A 126 5.13 -21.31 12.52
C LEU A 126 3.82 -21.74 11.85
N LYS A 127 2.67 -21.63 12.52
CA LYS A 127 1.39 -22.22 12.05
C LYS A 127 0.54 -21.28 11.17
N ASP A 128 0.82 -19.98 11.17
CA ASP A 128 -0.01 -18.98 10.48
C ASP A 128 0.18 -18.87 8.96
N THR A 129 0.92 -19.78 8.33
CA THR A 129 0.98 -19.85 6.85
C THR A 129 -0.25 -20.52 6.24
N LYS A 130 -1.10 -21.21 7.02
CA LYS A 130 -2.33 -21.87 6.50
C LYS A 130 -3.63 -21.47 7.19
N GLN A 131 -3.61 -20.84 8.37
CA GLN A 131 -4.82 -20.51 9.15
C GLN A 131 -5.26 -19.04 9.10
N ALA A 132 -4.49 -18.14 8.47
CA ALA A 132 -4.87 -16.73 8.29
C ALA A 132 -6.05 -16.50 7.33
N ILE A 133 -6.53 -17.55 6.62
CA ILE A 133 -7.71 -17.48 5.73
C ILE A 133 -8.99 -17.90 6.48
N ILE A 134 -8.91 -18.76 7.51
CA ILE A 134 -10.09 -19.37 8.15
C ILE A 134 -10.46 -18.64 9.46
N LEU A 135 -9.49 -18.21 10.27
CA LEU A 135 -9.78 -17.45 11.51
C LEU A 135 -10.10 -15.96 11.27
N ARG A 136 -9.88 -15.44 10.06
CA ARG A 136 -10.35 -14.10 9.67
C ARG A 136 -11.83 -14.05 9.29
N ARG A 137 -12.54 -15.20 9.34
CA ARG A 137 -13.98 -15.28 9.09
C ARG A 137 -14.83 -15.04 10.35
N GLU A 138 -14.25 -15.17 11.55
CA GLU A 138 -15.00 -15.00 12.81
C GLU A 138 -14.49 -13.89 13.73
N GLU A 139 -13.32 -13.31 13.47
CA GLU A 139 -12.95 -12.03 14.09
C GLU A 139 -13.44 -10.92 13.15
N PRO A 140 -14.51 -10.15 13.49
CA PRO A 140 -14.89 -9.00 12.70
C PRO A 140 -13.65 -8.12 12.64
N ALA A 141 -13.19 -7.85 11.42
CA ALA A 141 -11.96 -7.15 11.13
C ALA A 141 -11.70 -6.12 12.23
N GLU A 142 -10.58 -6.22 12.96
CA GLU A 142 -10.06 -5.11 13.72
C GLU A 142 -10.16 -3.92 12.77
N VAL A 143 -11.18 -3.10 13.07
CA VAL A 143 -11.40 -1.81 12.46
C VAL A 143 -10.04 -1.18 12.58
N ILE A 144 -9.41 -0.89 11.44
CA ILE A 144 -8.28 0.02 11.37
C ILE A 144 -8.65 1.08 12.39
N GLN A 145 -7.95 1.18 13.53
CA GLN A 145 -8.21 2.27 14.44
C GLN A 145 -8.07 3.49 13.55
N GLU A 146 -9.21 4.09 13.22
CA GLU A 146 -9.26 5.40 12.63
C GLU A 146 -8.39 6.17 13.59
N THR A 147 -7.19 6.57 13.14
CA THR A 147 -6.57 7.71 13.75
C THR A 147 -7.67 8.75 13.63
N SER A 148 -8.36 9.04 14.73
CA SER A 148 -9.49 9.95 14.70
C SER A 148 -8.84 11.29 14.36
N ILE A 149 -8.81 11.59 13.07
CA ILE A 149 -8.71 12.95 12.62
C ILE A 149 -10.00 13.53 13.18
N GLU A 150 -9.91 14.24 14.31
CA GLU A 150 -11.04 14.96 14.88
C GLU A 150 -11.71 15.71 13.74
N GLN A 151 -12.90 15.25 13.39
CA GLN A 151 -13.64 15.75 12.26
C GLN A 151 -14.06 17.18 12.64
N PRO A 152 -13.59 18.22 11.92
CA PRO A 152 -14.07 19.57 12.17
C PRO A 152 -15.58 19.58 11.92
N ALA A 153 -16.37 20.17 12.82
CA ALA A 153 -17.84 20.22 12.75
C ALA A 153 -18.40 20.72 11.40
N ALA A 154 -17.59 21.42 10.59
CA ALA A 154 -17.91 21.80 9.22
C ALA A 154 -18.17 20.61 8.26
N PHE A 155 -17.64 19.42 8.56
CA PHE A 155 -17.79 18.22 7.72
C PHE A 155 -19.06 17.41 8.02
N GLU A 156 -19.75 17.64 9.15
CA GLU A 156 -21.03 16.98 9.42
C GLU A 156 -22.15 17.52 8.50
N SER A 157 -22.06 18.77 8.02
CA SER A 157 -23.08 19.34 7.13
C SER A 157 -23.16 18.67 5.75
N PHE A 158 -22.09 18.00 5.30
CA PHE A 158 -22.09 17.22 4.05
C PHE A 158 -22.57 15.76 4.24
N SER A 159 -22.77 15.33 5.49
CA SER A 159 -23.13 13.94 5.86
C SER A 159 -24.57 13.55 5.55
N GLN A 160 -25.47 14.51 5.35
CA GLN A 160 -26.88 14.25 5.06
C GLN A 160 -27.14 13.76 3.61
N PHE A 161 -26.16 13.85 2.71
CA PHE A 161 -26.34 13.55 1.29
C PHE A 161 -25.96 12.12 0.85
N ALA A 162 -25.29 11.32 1.70
CA ALA A 162 -24.83 9.98 1.32
C ALA A 162 -25.36 8.90 2.28
N HIS A 163 -26.47 8.27 1.92
CA HIS A 163 -27.09 7.16 2.68
C HIS A 163 -26.27 5.86 2.69
N ASP A 164 -25.19 5.76 1.91
CA ASP A 164 -24.37 4.56 1.79
C ASP A 164 -22.99 4.77 2.47
N LYS A 165 -22.67 3.89 3.44
CA LYS A 165 -21.41 3.87 4.18
C LYS A 165 -20.18 3.84 3.25
N SER A 166 -20.32 3.19 2.10
CA SER A 166 -19.24 3.09 1.10
C SER A 166 -18.97 4.41 0.36
N ILE A 167 -20.00 5.20 0.08
CA ILE A 167 -19.88 6.52 -0.55
C ILE A 167 -19.28 7.53 0.43
N HIS A 168 -19.68 7.49 1.71
CA HIS A 168 -19.09 8.35 2.74
C HIS A 168 -17.57 8.13 2.86
N GLN A 169 -17.17 6.86 2.94
CA GLN A 169 -15.76 6.49 3.00
C GLN A 169 -15.00 6.96 1.75
N LEU A 170 -15.60 6.78 0.57
CA LEU A 170 -15.06 7.27 -0.70
C LEU A 170 -14.80 8.78 -0.68
N LEU A 171 -15.75 9.59 -0.21
CA LEU A 171 -15.60 11.05 -0.12
C LEU A 171 -14.47 11.47 0.83
N ILE A 172 -14.35 10.82 1.99
CA ILE A 172 -13.27 11.09 2.95
C ILE A 172 -11.92 10.81 2.29
N TYR A 173 -11.75 9.62 1.71
CA TYR A 173 -10.47 9.24 1.11
C TYR A 173 -10.12 10.08 -0.12
N THR A 174 -11.10 10.46 -0.95
CA THR A 174 -10.87 11.40 -2.06
C THR A 174 -10.34 12.73 -1.53
N THR A 175 -10.96 13.26 -0.47
CA THR A 175 -10.59 14.54 0.13
C THR A 175 -9.18 14.49 0.72
N VAL A 176 -8.92 13.55 1.62
CA VAL A 176 -7.61 13.39 2.29
C VAL A 176 -6.48 13.19 1.28
N ALA A 177 -6.69 12.36 0.25
CA ALA A 177 -5.69 12.11 -0.77
C ALA A 177 -5.37 13.36 -1.62
N GLN A 178 -6.38 14.17 -1.98
CA GLN A 178 -6.14 15.41 -2.72
C GLN A 178 -5.40 16.46 -1.89
N PHE A 179 -5.77 16.63 -0.62
CA PHE A 179 -5.02 17.48 0.30
C PHE A 179 -3.57 17.02 0.44
N GLY A 180 -3.34 15.69 0.53
CA GLY A 180 -1.99 15.13 0.58
C GLY A 180 -1.16 15.46 -0.66
N VAL A 181 -1.75 15.38 -1.86
CA VAL A 181 -1.09 15.77 -3.11
C VAL A 181 -0.69 17.24 -3.08
N PHE A 182 -1.62 18.14 -2.81
CA PHE A 182 -1.34 19.58 -2.78
C PHE A 182 -0.44 20.03 -1.63
N SER A 183 -0.32 19.24 -0.57
CA SER A 183 0.59 19.51 0.56
C SER A 183 1.99 18.94 0.36
N SER A 184 2.26 18.29 -0.78
CA SER A 184 3.52 17.62 -1.09
C SER A 184 4.12 18.15 -2.39
N VAL A 185 5.43 17.93 -2.59
CA VAL A 185 6.08 18.24 -3.86
C VAL A 185 5.67 17.17 -4.88
N THR A 186 4.73 17.50 -5.77
CA THR A 186 4.32 16.62 -6.86
C THR A 186 4.94 17.02 -8.20
N LEU A 187 5.06 16.03 -9.09
CA LEU A 187 5.51 16.23 -10.45
C LEU A 187 4.30 16.16 -11.38
N ALA A 188 3.80 17.31 -11.80
CA ALA A 188 2.78 17.40 -12.81
C ALA A 188 3.26 16.86 -14.16
N ALA A 189 2.31 16.52 -15.04
CA ALA A 189 2.66 16.06 -16.37
C ALA A 189 3.41 17.16 -17.16
N PRO A 190 4.48 16.79 -17.89
CA PRO A 190 5.34 17.74 -18.64
C PRO A 190 4.58 18.48 -19.74
N ASN A 191 3.52 17.88 -20.28
CA ASN A 191 2.69 18.44 -21.34
C ASN A 191 1.27 17.84 -21.30
N ILE A 192 0.36 18.48 -22.04
CA ILE A 192 -1.06 18.12 -22.10
C ILE A 192 -1.26 16.69 -22.61
N LYS A 193 -0.48 16.26 -23.61
CA LYS A 193 -0.61 14.90 -24.20
C LYS A 193 -0.34 13.83 -23.13
N VAL A 194 0.74 14.00 -22.37
CA VAL A 194 1.11 13.08 -21.27
C VAL A 194 0.03 13.06 -20.18
N GLY A 195 -0.52 14.22 -19.82
CA GLY A 195 -1.62 14.30 -18.85
C GLY A 195 -2.87 13.56 -19.29
N ILE A 196 -3.31 13.75 -20.54
CA ILE A 196 -4.46 13.03 -21.11
C ILE A 196 -4.18 11.52 -21.16
N THR A 197 -2.97 11.11 -21.56
CA THR A 197 -2.59 9.69 -21.54
C THR A 197 -2.64 9.12 -20.13
N MET A 198 -2.12 9.82 -19.13
CA MET A 198 -2.15 9.39 -17.72
C MET A 198 -3.59 9.18 -17.23
N LEU A 199 -4.49 10.13 -17.50
CA LEU A 199 -5.90 10.01 -17.14
C LEU A 199 -6.58 8.83 -17.85
N THR A 200 -6.30 8.65 -19.14
CA THR A 200 -6.89 7.58 -19.95
C THR A 200 -6.45 6.19 -19.47
N VAL A 201 -5.14 6.02 -19.23
CA VAL A 201 -4.58 4.78 -18.67
C VAL A 201 -5.16 4.50 -17.29
N PHE A 202 -5.31 5.53 -16.45
CA PHE A 202 -5.93 5.38 -15.14
C PHE A 202 -7.39 4.90 -15.23
N PHE A 203 -8.20 5.45 -16.15
CA PHE A 203 -9.57 4.99 -16.35
C PHE A 203 -9.63 3.52 -16.79
N LEU A 204 -8.78 3.12 -17.74
CA LEU A 204 -8.70 1.72 -18.17
C LEU A 204 -8.30 0.80 -17.02
N ALA A 205 -7.28 1.17 -16.24
CA ALA A 205 -6.85 0.42 -15.07
C ALA A 205 -7.96 0.34 -14.00
N SER A 206 -8.71 1.42 -13.80
CA SER A 206 -9.82 1.48 -12.86
C SER A 206 -10.96 0.53 -13.27
N LEU A 207 -11.29 0.43 -14.56
CA LEU A 207 -12.30 -0.51 -15.04
C LEU A 207 -11.88 -1.97 -14.81
N VAL A 208 -10.60 -2.29 -15.05
CA VAL A 208 -10.04 -3.62 -14.77
C VAL A 208 -10.07 -3.91 -13.26
N PHE A 209 -9.66 -2.95 -12.43
CA PHE A 209 -9.69 -3.06 -10.99
C PHE A 209 -11.11 -3.28 -10.45
N ILE A 210 -12.09 -2.54 -10.96
CA ILE A 210 -13.49 -2.68 -10.55
C ILE A 210 -14.01 -4.08 -10.89
N LYS A 211 -13.71 -4.58 -12.09
CA LYS A 211 -14.11 -5.93 -12.51
C LYS A 211 -13.52 -7.03 -11.61
N GLN A 212 -12.34 -6.80 -11.04
CA GLN A 212 -11.66 -7.77 -10.18
C GLN A 212 -12.01 -7.66 -8.69
N SER A 213 -12.25 -6.44 -8.20
CA SER A 213 -12.30 -6.16 -6.76
C SER A 213 -13.71 -5.96 -6.21
N TYR A 214 -14.65 -5.49 -7.04
CA TYR A 214 -16.02 -5.24 -6.59
C TYR A 214 -16.89 -6.48 -6.76
N LYS A 215 -17.72 -6.79 -5.75
CA LYS A 215 -18.74 -7.86 -5.85
C LYS A 215 -19.74 -7.58 -6.96
N GLN A 216 -20.15 -6.32 -7.11
CA GLN A 216 -21.08 -5.88 -8.15
C GLN A 216 -20.43 -4.80 -9.01
N TYR A 217 -20.25 -5.11 -10.29
CA TYR A 217 -19.60 -4.20 -11.25
C TYR A 217 -20.31 -2.83 -11.34
N LYS A 218 -21.65 -2.81 -11.28
CA LYS A 218 -22.44 -1.57 -11.32
C LYS A 218 -22.13 -0.63 -10.15
N ILE A 219 -21.94 -1.17 -8.95
CA ILE A 219 -21.60 -0.36 -7.76
C ILE A 219 -20.23 0.27 -7.92
N GLY A 220 -19.23 -0.49 -8.39
CA GLY A 220 -17.90 0.06 -8.64
C GLY A 220 -17.87 1.13 -9.73
N LEU A 221 -18.71 1.03 -10.77
CA LEU A 221 -18.89 2.10 -11.75
C LEU A 221 -19.50 3.36 -11.13
N VAL A 222 -20.49 3.22 -10.25
CA VAL A 222 -21.07 4.36 -9.52
C VAL A 222 -20.01 5.01 -8.63
N HIS A 223 -19.20 4.24 -7.90
CA HIS A 223 -18.10 4.76 -7.10
C HIS A 223 -17.08 5.54 -7.95
N LEU A 224 -16.70 5.00 -9.11
CA LEU A 224 -15.82 5.71 -10.06
C LEU A 224 -16.44 7.02 -10.52
N ALA A 225 -17.72 7.03 -10.88
CA ALA A 225 -18.42 8.23 -11.32
C ALA A 225 -18.51 9.29 -10.22
N VAL A 226 -18.85 8.89 -8.99
CA VAL A 226 -18.93 9.79 -7.83
C VAL A 226 -17.54 10.33 -7.46
N ALA A 227 -16.53 9.47 -7.38
CA ALA A 227 -15.15 9.87 -7.10
C ALA A 227 -14.59 10.81 -8.16
N PHE A 228 -14.93 10.59 -9.44
CA PHE A 228 -14.54 11.49 -10.51
C PHE A 228 -15.24 12.85 -10.38
N GLY A 229 -16.57 12.89 -10.21
CA GLY A 229 -17.31 14.14 -10.09
C GLY A 229 -16.87 15.00 -8.91
N VAL A 230 -16.81 14.39 -7.72
CA VAL A 230 -16.34 15.07 -6.50
C VAL A 230 -14.86 15.41 -6.60
N GLY A 231 -14.07 14.48 -7.14
CA GLY A 231 -12.64 14.68 -7.30
C GLY A 231 -12.30 15.84 -8.23
N VAL A 232 -13.04 16.03 -9.33
CA VAL A 232 -12.84 17.17 -10.23
C VAL A 232 -13.14 18.47 -9.48
N GLY A 233 -14.29 18.54 -8.80
CA GLY A 233 -14.67 19.72 -8.02
C GLY A 233 -13.62 20.10 -6.96
N LEU A 234 -13.18 19.13 -6.17
CA LEU A 234 -12.12 19.33 -5.18
C LEU A 234 -10.79 19.73 -5.82
N SER A 235 -10.40 19.12 -6.94
CA SER A 235 -9.13 19.43 -7.59
C SER A 235 -9.06 20.86 -8.11
N LEU A 236 -10.20 21.39 -8.59
CA LEU A 236 -10.31 22.78 -9.02
C LEU A 236 -10.27 23.74 -7.83
N LEU A 237 -11.02 23.44 -6.76
CA LEU A 237 -11.06 24.27 -5.55
C LEU A 237 -9.67 24.34 -4.90
N LEU A 238 -9.05 23.19 -4.66
CA LEU A 238 -7.72 23.11 -4.04
C LEU A 238 -6.64 23.65 -4.99
N GLY A 239 -6.77 23.45 -6.31
CA GLY A 239 -5.87 24.05 -7.28
C GLY A 239 -5.84 25.58 -7.19
N VAL A 240 -7.01 26.23 -7.07
CA VAL A 240 -7.10 27.69 -6.93
C VAL A 240 -6.66 28.17 -5.56
N PHE A 241 -7.17 27.57 -4.48
CA PHE A 241 -7.02 28.10 -3.12
C PHE A 241 -5.78 27.62 -2.39
N TRP A 242 -5.24 26.45 -2.73
CA TRP A 242 -4.11 25.82 -2.03
C TRP A 242 -2.81 25.86 -2.84
N SER A 243 -2.90 25.73 -4.17
CA SER A 243 -1.74 25.71 -5.07
C SER A 243 -1.54 27.02 -5.84
N ASP A 244 -2.34 28.06 -5.56
CA ASP A 244 -2.32 29.36 -6.23
C ASP A 244 -2.39 29.28 -7.78
N GLN A 245 -3.02 28.23 -8.32
CA GLN A 245 -3.17 28.06 -9.76
C GLN A 245 -4.29 28.95 -10.29
N LYS A 246 -4.07 29.57 -11.45
CA LYS A 246 -5.08 30.44 -12.07
C LYS A 246 -6.30 29.61 -12.50
N LEU A 247 -7.50 30.07 -12.16
CA LEU A 247 -8.74 29.41 -12.58
C LEU A 247 -8.84 29.26 -14.11
N SER A 248 -8.35 30.24 -14.86
CA SER A 248 -8.28 30.18 -16.33
C SER A 248 -7.39 29.05 -16.85
N GLN A 249 -6.35 28.68 -16.11
CA GLN A 249 -5.48 27.55 -16.43
C GLN A 249 -6.20 26.23 -16.15
N LEU A 250 -6.87 26.14 -15.00
CA LEU A 250 -7.60 24.95 -14.54
C LEU A 250 -8.85 24.62 -15.37
N LEU A 251 -9.50 25.62 -15.95
CA LEU A 251 -10.64 25.42 -16.86
C LEU A 251 -10.21 25.24 -18.33
N SER A 252 -8.91 25.19 -18.59
CA SER A 252 -8.35 25.00 -19.93
C SER A 252 -7.69 23.62 -20.07
N LEU A 253 -7.16 23.33 -21.27
CA LEU A 253 -6.36 22.12 -21.49
C LEU A 253 -5.09 22.07 -20.63
N ASP A 254 -4.65 23.20 -20.07
CA ASP A 254 -3.52 23.23 -19.15
C ASP A 254 -3.82 22.56 -17.80
N TYR A 255 -5.09 22.23 -17.51
CA TYR A 255 -5.45 21.35 -16.40
C TYR A 255 -4.66 20.03 -16.46
N PHE A 256 -4.49 19.47 -17.67
CA PHE A 256 -3.83 18.18 -17.84
C PHE A 256 -2.33 18.20 -17.54
N LYS A 257 -1.69 19.38 -17.49
CA LYS A 257 -0.28 19.53 -17.09
C LYS A 257 -0.11 20.10 -15.68
N SER A 258 -1.20 20.11 -14.89
CA SER A 258 -1.21 20.70 -13.55
C SER A 258 -1.18 19.63 -12.45
N ASP A 259 -0.76 20.04 -11.25
CA ASP A 259 -0.86 19.18 -10.05
C ASP A 259 -2.30 18.79 -9.73
N SER A 260 -3.29 19.56 -10.19
CA SER A 260 -4.72 19.27 -10.00
C SER A 260 -5.16 17.99 -10.70
N LEU A 261 -4.56 17.64 -11.85
CA LEU A 261 -4.80 16.35 -12.50
C LEU A 261 -4.23 15.20 -11.65
N VAL A 262 -3.03 15.38 -11.10
CA VAL A 262 -2.37 14.37 -10.26
C VAL A 262 -3.17 14.15 -8.97
N ALA A 263 -3.69 15.24 -8.38
CA ALA A 263 -4.58 15.21 -7.23
C ALA A 263 -5.86 14.43 -7.55
N LEU A 264 -6.51 14.73 -8.67
CA LEU A 264 -7.70 14.03 -9.14
C LEU A 264 -7.45 12.52 -9.27
N ILE A 265 -6.40 12.12 -9.98
CA ILE A 265 -6.07 10.70 -10.21
C ILE A 265 -5.76 9.98 -8.90
N THR A 266 -4.92 10.58 -8.04
CA THR A 266 -4.57 9.99 -6.74
C THR A 266 -5.79 9.87 -5.82
N GLY A 267 -6.63 10.92 -5.78
CA GLY A 267 -7.86 10.94 -4.99
C GLY A 267 -8.85 9.86 -5.43
N MET A 268 -9.02 9.66 -6.74
CA MET A 268 -9.82 8.57 -7.28
C MET A 268 -9.21 7.20 -6.96
N ALA A 269 -7.90 7.03 -7.13
CA ALA A 269 -7.24 5.75 -6.89
C ALA A 269 -7.42 5.26 -5.45
N VAL A 270 -7.15 6.13 -4.47
CA VAL A 270 -7.26 5.80 -3.04
C VAL A 270 -8.71 5.54 -2.65
N SER A 271 -9.63 6.37 -3.14
CA SER A 271 -11.06 6.24 -2.81
C SER A 271 -11.71 4.98 -3.40
N LEU A 272 -11.36 4.60 -4.63
CA LEU A 272 -11.83 3.36 -5.25
C LEU A 272 -11.33 2.12 -4.51
N PHE A 273 -10.07 2.14 -4.06
CA PHE A 273 -9.49 1.06 -3.28
C PHE A 273 -10.11 0.94 -1.89
N ALA A 274 -10.42 2.05 -1.25
CA ALA A 274 -11.14 2.04 0.02
C ALA A 274 -12.59 1.56 -0.14
N GLY A 275 -13.29 2.05 -1.16
CA GLY A 275 -14.68 1.71 -1.44
C GLY A 275 -14.90 0.26 -1.89
N SER A 276 -13.87 -0.43 -2.38
CA SER A 276 -13.99 -1.82 -2.86
C SER A 276 -14.05 -2.87 -1.74
N LYS A 277 -13.84 -2.48 -0.48
CA LYS A 277 -13.79 -3.41 0.66
C LYS A 277 -15.17 -3.75 1.26
N ASN A 278 -16.24 -3.17 0.73
CA ASN A 278 -17.64 -3.42 1.11
C ASN A 278 -18.35 -4.31 0.07
#